data_AF-A0A920NRU8-F1
#
_entry.id   AF-A0A920NRU8-F1
#
_cell.length_a   1.000
_cell.length_b   1.000
_cell.length_c   1.000
_cell.angle_alpha   90.00
_cell.angle_beta   90.00
_cell.angle_gamma   90.00
#
_symmetry.space_group_name_H-M   'P 1'
#
loop_
_entity.id
_entity.type
_entity.pdbx_description
1 polymer ?
#
loop_
_entity_poly.entity_id
_entity_poly.type
_entity_poly.pdbx_seq_one_letter_code
_entity_poly.pdbx_strand_id
1 'polypeptide(L)'
;MREKPLVYLMISSKKNMVNLQSIKNSISTLADPRLIKTVPAAKKIIVNTPAIAWMTYGIHGDEISSTDAAVQLAYQLAAGSDPTTKKILEELVVSIDPMENPDGRERYLQQLKQWRGCSS
;
A
#
# COMPACT_ATOMS: atom_id res chain seq x y z
N MET A 1 -28.12 8.58 6.72
CA MET A 1 -26.91 7.73 6.77
C MET A 1 -25.89 8.37 5.84
N ARG A 2 -24.81 8.99 6.35
CA ARG A 2 -23.77 9.60 5.49
C ARG A 2 -22.77 8.49 5.15
N GLU A 3 -22.68 8.11 3.89
CA GLU A 3 -21.57 7.28 3.40
C GLU A 3 -20.27 8.06 3.63
N LYS A 4 -19.44 7.57 4.54
CA LYS A 4 -18.11 8.14 4.76
C LYS A 4 -17.19 7.60 3.65
N PRO A 5 -16.51 8.44 2.86
CA PRO A 5 -15.64 7.96 1.80
C PRO A 5 -14.47 7.16 2.40
N LEU A 6 -14.27 5.94 1.90
CA LEU A 6 -13.11 5.11 2.23
C LEU A 6 -11.88 5.68 1.51
N VAL A 7 -10.84 5.97 2.28
CA VAL A 7 -9.59 6.53 1.77
C VAL A 7 -8.49 5.51 2.04
N TYR A 8 -7.88 5.02 0.96
CA TYR A 8 -6.74 4.10 1.00
C TYR A 8 -5.49 4.85 0.56
N LEU A 9 -4.37 4.60 1.25
CA LEU A 9 -3.08 5.16 0.86
C LEU A 9 -2.33 4.11 0.04
N MET A 10 -2.00 4.43 -1.21
CA MET A 10 -1.10 3.61 -2.02
C MET A 10 0.25 4.30 -2.16
N ILE A 11 1.32 3.59 -1.77
CA ILE A 11 2.71 4.04 -1.88
C ILE A 11 3.47 3.06 -2.77
N SER A 12 4.09 3.57 -3.83
CA SER A 12 4.94 2.80 -4.73
C SER A 12 5.78 3.75 -5.59
N SER A 13 6.68 3.21 -6.42
CA SER A 13 7.44 3.99 -7.39
C SER A 13 6.52 4.72 -8.37
N LYS A 14 6.97 5.86 -8.90
CA LYS A 14 6.23 6.62 -9.94
C LYS A 14 5.86 5.74 -11.14
N LYS A 15 6.75 4.83 -11.54
CA LYS A 15 6.52 3.86 -12.62
C LYS A 15 5.33 2.96 -12.31
N ASN A 16 5.25 2.40 -11.11
CA ASN A 16 4.16 1.54 -10.71
C ASN A 16 2.84 2.33 -10.58
N MET A 17 2.90 3.53 -10.01
CA MET A 17 1.73 4.41 -9.86
C MET A 17 1.08 4.78 -11.21
N VAL A 18 1.88 5.06 -12.24
CA VAL A 18 1.38 5.30 -13.61
C VAL A 18 0.74 4.04 -14.22
N ASN A 19 1.21 2.86 -13.84
CA ASN A 19 0.78 1.58 -14.40
C ASN A 19 -0.23 0.82 -13.52
N LEU A 20 -0.82 1.45 -12.49
CA LEU A 20 -1.70 0.79 -11.52
C LEU A 20 -2.85 -0.01 -12.16
N GLN A 21 -3.46 0.52 -13.21
CA GLN A 21 -4.55 -0.18 -13.89
C GLN A 21 -4.06 -1.48 -14.56
N SER A 22 -2.87 -1.46 -15.16
CA SER A 22 -2.26 -2.66 -15.74
C SER A 22 -1.88 -3.67 -14.66
N ILE A 23 -1.31 -3.19 -13.54
CA ILE A 23 -0.96 -4.03 -12.39
C ILE A 23 -2.21 -4.72 -11.83
N LYS A 24 -3.30 -3.98 -11.65
CA LYS A 24 -4.61 -4.53 -11.22
C LYS A 24 -5.09 -5.61 -12.17
N ASN A 25 -5.06 -5.36 -13.49
CA ASN A 25 -5.49 -6.34 -14.49
C ASN A 25 -4.62 -7.61 -14.47
N SER A 26 -3.30 -7.45 -14.33
CA SER A 26 -2.36 -8.58 -14.20
C SER A 26 -2.69 -9.44 -12.98
N ILE A 27 -2.93 -8.84 -11.83
CA ILE A 27 -3.30 -9.54 -10.60
C ILE A 27 -4.67 -10.22 -10.75
N SER A 28 -5.67 -9.54 -11.32
CA SER A 28 -6.97 -10.16 -11.59
C SER A 28 -6.85 -11.36 -12.54
N THR A 29 -5.96 -11.28 -13.54
CA THR A 29 -5.69 -12.40 -14.45
C THR A 29 -5.00 -13.56 -13.73
N LEU A 30 -4.07 -13.27 -12.82
CA LEU A 30 -3.42 -14.30 -11.98
C LEU A 30 -4.40 -14.95 -10.99
N ALA A 31 -5.36 -14.18 -10.48
CA ALA A 31 -6.36 -14.66 -9.53
C ALA A 31 -7.41 -15.57 -10.19
N ASP A 32 -7.63 -15.46 -11.50
CA ASP A 32 -8.53 -16.36 -12.25
C ASP A 32 -7.72 -17.34 -13.12
N PRO A 33 -7.49 -18.59 -12.64
CA PRO A 33 -6.71 -19.58 -13.37
C PRO A 33 -7.31 -19.96 -14.73
N ARG A 34 -8.60 -19.70 -14.97
CA ARG A 34 -9.26 -20.00 -16.25
C ARG A 34 -8.80 -19.07 -17.38
N LEU A 35 -8.28 -17.89 -17.03
CA LEU A 35 -7.77 -16.91 -17.99
C LEU A 35 -6.36 -17.23 -18.46
N ILE A 36 -5.65 -18.12 -17.77
CA ILE A 36 -4.27 -18.50 -18.07
C ILE A 36 -4.24 -19.87 -18.74
N LYS A 37 -3.92 -19.88 -20.03
CA LYS A 37 -3.92 -21.10 -20.84
C LYS A 37 -2.61 -21.90 -20.75
N THR A 38 -1.52 -21.27 -20.31
CA THR A 38 -0.19 -21.91 -20.28
C THR A 38 0.67 -21.44 -19.12
N VAL A 39 1.56 -22.32 -18.61
CA VAL A 39 2.52 -22.00 -17.56
C VAL A 39 3.48 -20.84 -17.93
N PRO A 40 4.00 -20.75 -19.17
CA PRO A 40 4.83 -19.61 -19.56
C PRO A 40 4.10 -18.27 -19.52
N ALA A 41 2.79 -18.25 -19.83
CA ALA A 41 1.99 -17.03 -19.74
C ALA A 41 1.84 -16.55 -18.28
N ALA A 42 1.57 -17.46 -17.34
CA ALA A 42 1.58 -17.14 -15.90
C ALA A 42 2.92 -16.57 -15.45
N LYS A 43 4.04 -17.25 -15.78
CA LYS A 43 5.38 -16.80 -15.38
C LYS A 43 5.70 -15.39 -15.90
N LYS A 44 5.29 -15.07 -17.12
CA LYS A 44 5.47 -13.73 -17.68
C LYS A 44 4.72 -12.67 -16.90
N ILE A 45 3.49 -12.95 -16.45
CA ILE A 45 2.72 -11.99 -15.64
C ILE A 45 3.39 -11.82 -14.27
N ILE A 46 3.79 -12.93 -13.61
CA ILE A 46 4.45 -12.91 -12.29
C ILE A 46 5.72 -12.05 -12.32
N VAL A 47 6.60 -12.24 -13.29
CA VAL A 47 7.89 -11.52 -13.35
C VAL A 47 7.73 -10.03 -13.65
N ASN A 48 6.64 -9.63 -14.31
CA ASN A 48 6.43 -8.23 -14.72
C ASN A 48 5.45 -7.47 -13.82
N THR A 49 4.91 -8.13 -12.79
CA THR A 49 3.91 -7.53 -11.91
C THR A 49 4.53 -7.34 -10.52
N PRO A 50 4.59 -6.10 -9.99
CA PRO A 50 5.06 -5.88 -8.64
C PRO A 50 4.13 -6.59 -7.64
N ALA A 51 4.69 -7.05 -6.52
CA ALA A 51 3.88 -7.65 -5.47
C ALA A 51 3.05 -6.59 -4.74
N ILE A 52 1.87 -7.00 -4.24
CA ILE A 52 1.01 -6.12 -3.45
C ILE A 52 1.20 -6.45 -1.98
N ALA A 53 1.61 -5.46 -1.19
CA ALA A 53 1.60 -5.55 0.26
C ALA A 53 0.36 -4.81 0.77
N TRP A 54 -0.60 -5.56 1.32
CA TRP A 54 -1.79 -4.99 1.94
C TRP A 54 -1.59 -4.94 3.44
N MET A 55 -1.57 -3.73 4.00
CA MET A 55 -1.37 -3.50 5.42
C MET A 55 -2.68 -2.97 6.02
N THR A 56 -3.44 -3.86 6.65
CA THR A 56 -4.59 -3.50 7.48
C THR A 56 -4.13 -3.27 8.91
N TYR A 57 -4.37 -2.09 9.45
CA TYR A 57 -4.11 -1.79 10.85
C TYR A 57 -5.44 -1.65 11.59
N GLY A 58 -5.68 -2.50 12.59
CA GLY A 58 -6.90 -2.44 13.39
C GLY A 58 -7.64 -3.76 13.65
N ILE A 59 -6.98 -4.92 13.61
CA ILE A 59 -7.65 -6.22 13.91
C ILE A 59 -7.67 -6.51 15.43
N HIS A 60 -6.74 -5.93 16.21
CA HIS A 60 -6.79 -5.95 17.67
C HIS A 60 -6.49 -4.56 18.22
N GLY A 61 -7.39 -4.03 19.06
CA GLY A 61 -7.28 -2.70 19.68
C GLY A 61 -6.16 -2.55 20.71
N ASP A 62 -5.38 -3.60 20.96
CA ASP A 62 -4.39 -3.65 22.06
C ASP A 62 -2.91 -3.59 21.61
N GLU A 63 -2.61 -3.51 20.31
CA GLU A 63 -1.23 -3.37 19.83
C GLU A 63 -0.95 -1.98 19.26
N ILE A 64 -0.71 -1.02 20.16
CA ILE A 64 -0.26 0.35 19.82
C ILE A 64 1.03 0.30 18.96
N SER A 65 1.89 -0.71 19.14
CA SER A 65 3.13 -0.91 18.39
C SER A 65 2.90 -1.13 16.89
N SER A 66 1.80 -1.78 16.49
CA SER A 66 1.51 -2.11 15.08
C SER A 66 1.15 -0.86 14.27
N THR A 67 0.41 0.08 14.86
CA THR A 67 0.00 1.32 14.21
C THR A 67 1.15 2.32 14.11
N ASP A 68 2.00 2.41 15.13
CA ASP A 68 3.15 3.32 15.08
C ASP A 68 4.23 2.79 14.11
N ALA A 69 4.43 1.46 14.05
CA ALA A 69 5.28 0.83 13.03
C ALA A 69 4.74 1.03 11.61
N ALA A 70 3.41 1.00 11.42
CA ALA A 70 2.75 1.32 10.15
C ALA A 70 3.12 2.70 9.63
N VAL A 71 3.03 3.67 10.53
CA VAL A 71 3.21 5.08 10.21
C VAL A 71 4.67 5.35 9.96
N GLN A 72 5.56 4.75 10.75
CA GLN A 72 7.00 4.80 10.53
C GLN A 72 7.39 4.18 9.18
N LEU A 73 6.81 3.03 8.83
CA LEU A 73 7.02 2.39 7.54
C LEU A 73 6.47 3.26 6.40
N ALA A 74 5.25 3.78 6.52
CA ALA A 74 4.64 4.67 5.53
C ALA A 74 5.49 5.93 5.33
N TYR A 75 6.00 6.52 6.41
CA TYR A 75 6.89 7.68 6.38
C TYR A 75 8.21 7.32 5.68
N GLN A 76 8.85 6.22 6.07
CA GLN A 76 10.07 5.75 5.41
C GLN A 76 9.85 5.48 3.92
N LEU A 77 8.73 4.88 3.53
CA LEU A 77 8.40 4.63 2.13
C LEU A 77 8.05 5.91 1.35
N ALA A 78 7.50 6.94 2.02
CA ALA A 78 7.13 8.19 1.37
C ALA A 78 8.29 9.19 1.25
N ALA A 79 9.17 9.24 2.26
CA ALA A 79 10.25 10.24 2.37
C ALA A 79 11.66 9.63 2.20
N GLY A 80 11.81 8.32 2.35
CA GLY A 80 13.10 7.64 2.27
C GLY A 80 13.66 7.66 0.85
N SER A 81 14.91 8.10 0.73
CA SER A 81 15.65 8.15 -0.55
C SER A 81 16.75 7.10 -0.65
N ASP A 82 16.89 6.26 0.38
CA ASP A 82 17.92 5.23 0.44
C ASP A 82 17.68 4.11 -0.59
N PRO A 83 18.74 3.36 -0.97
CA PRO A 83 18.63 2.33 -2.00
C PRO A 83 17.64 1.21 -1.65
N THR A 84 17.50 0.89 -0.36
CA THR A 84 16.59 -0.17 0.11
C THR A 84 15.15 0.26 -0.06
N THR A 85 14.80 1.46 0.37
CA THR A 85 13.45 2.04 0.18
C THR A 85 13.09 2.13 -1.30
N LYS A 86 14.00 2.60 -2.15
CA LYS A 86 13.76 2.67 -3.60
C LYS A 86 13.48 1.30 -4.21
N LYS A 87 14.30 0.29 -3.85
CA LYS A 87 14.10 -1.09 -4.30
C LYS A 87 12.74 -1.64 -3.85
N ILE A 88 12.35 -1.37 -2.61
CA ILE A 88 11.02 -1.75 -2.09
C ILE A 88 9.91 -1.11 -2.93
N LEU A 89 10.00 0.18 -3.23
CA LEU A 89 8.99 0.91 -4.02
C LEU A 89 8.94 0.47 -5.51
N GLU A 90 10.06 -0.01 -6.06
CA GLU A 90 10.13 -0.55 -7.42
C GLU A 90 9.43 -1.92 -7.53
N GLU A 91 9.61 -2.78 -6.53
CA GLU A 91 9.11 -4.17 -6.53
C GLU A 91 7.72 -4.32 -5.88
N LEU A 92 7.30 -3.37 -5.03
CA LEU A 92 6.05 -3.43 -4.29
C LEU A 92 5.12 -2.25 -4.57
N VAL A 93 3.81 -2.54 -4.58
CA VAL A 93 2.75 -1.56 -4.35
C VAL A 93 2.21 -1.80 -2.95
N VAL A 94 2.43 -0.84 -2.05
CA VAL A 94 1.97 -0.93 -0.66
C VAL A 94 0.64 -0.21 -0.54
N SER A 95 -0.41 -0.93 -0.15
CA SER A 95 -1.73 -0.38 0.17
C SER A 95 -1.90 -0.39 1.68
N ILE A 96 -2.10 0.79 2.25
CA ILE A 96 -2.39 0.96 3.68
C ILE A 96 -3.88 1.30 3.79
N ASP A 97 -4.61 0.40 4.40
CA ASP A 97 -6.01 0.57 4.75
C ASP A 97 -6.10 0.98 6.24
N PRO A 98 -6.43 2.24 6.53
CA PRO A 98 -6.52 2.71 7.91
C PRO A 98 -7.84 2.30 8.61
N MET A 99 -8.78 1.60 7.96
CA MET A 99 -10.11 1.45 8.55
C MET A 99 -10.95 0.22 8.15
N GLU A 100 -11.26 -0.60 9.16
CA GLU A 100 -12.66 -0.96 9.48
C GLU A 100 -13.33 0.01 10.50
N ASN A 101 -12.60 0.96 11.11
CA ASN A 101 -13.12 1.77 12.24
C ASN A 101 -13.08 3.30 12.03
N PRO A 102 -14.24 4.02 12.01
CA PRO A 102 -14.36 5.46 11.70
C PRO A 102 -13.54 6.47 12.50
N ASP A 103 -12.87 6.01 13.56
CA ASP A 103 -12.03 6.84 14.44
C ASP A 103 -10.54 6.87 14.01
N GLY A 104 -10.09 5.96 13.13
CA GLY A 104 -8.71 5.93 12.64
C GLY A 104 -8.32 7.14 11.78
N ARG A 105 -9.31 7.79 11.14
CA ARG A 105 -9.15 8.99 10.32
C ARG A 105 -8.51 10.16 11.07
N GLU A 106 -8.96 10.41 12.30
CA GLU A 106 -8.47 11.56 13.07
C GLU A 106 -7.02 11.36 13.49
N ARG A 107 -6.66 10.14 13.92
CA ARG A 107 -5.30 9.77 14.27
C ARG A 107 -4.32 9.90 13.10
N TYR A 108 -4.70 9.46 11.89
CA TYR A 108 -3.85 9.61 10.69
C TYR A 108 -3.66 11.08 10.25
N LEU A 109 -4.75 11.87 10.23
CA LEU A 109 -4.67 13.29 9.90
C LEU A 109 -3.84 14.06 10.93
N GLN A 110 -3.95 13.72 12.22
CA GLN A 110 -3.12 14.30 13.27
C GLN A 110 -1.66 13.93 13.11
N GLN A 111 -1.34 12.66 12.82
CA GLN A 111 0.04 12.24 12.56
C GLN A 111 0.61 12.98 11.35
N LEU A 112 -0.05 12.95 10.18
CA LEU A 112 0.43 13.70 9.00
C LEU A 112 0.66 15.19 9.29
N LYS A 113 -0.22 15.82 10.08
CA LYS A 113 -0.07 17.22 10.50
C LYS A 113 1.14 17.42 11.41
N GLN A 114 1.35 16.53 12.40
CA GLN A 114 2.52 16.58 13.28
C GLN A 114 3.83 16.43 12.49
N TRP A 115 3.90 15.48 11.56
CA TRP A 115 5.10 15.24 10.75
C TRP A 115 5.40 16.40 9.78
N ARG A 116 4.37 17.07 9.25
CA ARG A 116 4.56 18.30 8.45
C ARG A 116 4.86 19.55 9.30
N GLY A 117 4.63 19.51 10.61
CA GLY A 117 4.84 20.61 11.54
C GLY A 117 6.22 20.66 12.20
N CYS A 118 7.00 19.57 12.18
CA CYS A 118 8.33 19.49 12.80
C CYS A 118 9.49 19.69 11.80
N SER A 119 9.34 20.63 10.87
CA SER A 119 10.47 21.18 10.12
C SER A 119 10.67 22.64 10.53
N SER A 120 11.39 22.83 11.64
CA SER A 120 11.99 24.09 12.06
C SER A 120 13.50 23.94 12.07
#